data_AF-W7CG72-F1
#
_entry.id   AF-W7CG72-F1
#
_cell.length_a   1.000
_cell.length_b   1.000
_cell.length_c   1.000
_cell.angle_alpha   90.00
_cell.angle_beta   90.00
_cell.angle_gamma   90.00
#
_symmetry.space_group_name_H-M   'P 1'
#
loop_
_entity.id
_entity.type
_entity.pdbx_description
1 polymer ?
#
loop_
_entity_poly.entity_id
_entity_poly.type
_entity_poly.pdbx_seq_one_letter_code
_entity_poly.pdbx_strand_id
1 'polypeptide(L)' 'DNAVAEATFKVFKTEFANQAHFSNLNQLELELNDYVHWFNNIRIHGTLGYLTPTEFKLQPL' A
#
# COMPACT_ATOMS: atom_id res chain seq x y z
N ASP A 1 3.63 2.00 21.23
CA ASP A 1 4.64 1.80 20.19
C ASP A 1 3.97 1.99 18.84
N ASN A 2 4.53 2.82 17.96
CA ASN A 2 3.95 3.19 16.65
C ASN A 2 4.82 2.70 15.47
N ALA A 3 5.83 1.88 15.74
CA ALA A 3 6.82 1.45 14.75
C ALA A 3 6.20 0.81 13.49
N VAL A 4 5.11 0.04 13.63
CA VAL A 4 4.42 -0.60 12.49
C VAL A 4 3.77 0.44 11.56
N ALA A 5 3.12 1.46 12.13
CA ALA A 5 2.53 2.52 11.33
C ALA A 5 3.61 3.37 10.67
N GLU A 6 4.70 3.68 11.39
CA GLU A 6 5.84 4.43 10.85
C GLU A 6 6.50 3.71 9.68
N ALA A 7 6.70 2.40 9.78
CA ALA A 7 7.21 1.59 8.67
C ALA A 7 6.27 1.64 7.45
N THR A 8 4.96 1.48 7.69
CA THR A 8 3.93 1.55 6.64
C THR A 8 3.93 2.92 5.96
N PHE A 9 3.93 4.02 6.73
CA PHE A 9 3.95 5.37 6.19
C PHE A 9 5.24 5.70 5.44
N LYS A 10 6.39 5.16 5.87
CA LYS A 10 7.66 5.32 5.16
C LYS A 10 7.60 4.69 3.77
N VAL A 11 7.03 3.49 3.66
CA VAL A 11 6.81 2.81 2.37
C VAL A 11 5.86 3.63 1.50
N PHE A 12 4.69 4.01 2.03
CA PHE A 12 3.72 4.84 1.31
C PHE A 12 4.33 6.14 0.76
N LYS A 13 5.09 6.87 1.57
CA LYS A 13 5.74 8.11 1.12
C LYS A 13 6.75 7.84 0.01
N THR A 14 7.54 6.77 0.13
CA THR A 14 8.60 6.45 -0.83
C THR A 14 8.02 6.02 -2.18
N GLU A 15 6.99 5.18 -2.17
CA GLU A 15 6.43 4.57 -3.38
C GLU A 15 5.36 5.44 -4.06
N PHE A 16 4.60 6.23 -3.30
CA PHE A 16 3.49 7.04 -3.82
C PHE A 16 3.76 8.54 -3.69
N ALA A 17 3.86 9.04 -2.45
CA ALA A 17 3.73 10.49 -2.23
C ALA A 17 4.95 11.30 -2.70
N ASN A 18 6.17 10.78 -2.58
CA ASN A 18 7.39 11.54 -2.87
C ASN A 18 7.76 11.55 -4.37
N GLN A 19 7.18 10.65 -5.17
CA GLN A 19 7.47 10.52 -6.61
C GLN A 19 6.39 11.18 -7.49
N ALA A 20 5.31 11.67 -6.88
CA ALA A 20 4.15 12.17 -7.61
C ALA A 20 3.96 13.68 -7.43
N HIS A 21 3.54 14.34 -8.51
CA HIS A 21 3.01 15.69 -8.47
C HIS A 21 1.58 15.66 -9.00
N PHE A 22 0.62 15.92 -8.12
CA PHE A 22 -0.80 15.88 -8.47
C PHE A 22 -1.26 17.25 -8.94
N SER A 23 -1.90 17.31 -10.09
CA SER A 23 -2.38 18.56 -10.68
C SER A 23 -3.68 19.06 -10.04
N ASN A 24 -4.44 18.17 -9.40
CA ASN A 24 -5.68 18.46 -8.70
C ASN A 24 -6.06 17.33 -7.73
N LEU A 25 -7.07 17.59 -6.89
CA LEU A 25 -7.54 16.62 -5.89
C LEU A 25 -8.14 15.35 -6.49
N ASN A 26 -8.84 15.44 -7.63
CA ASN A 26 -9.43 14.25 -8.27
C ASN A 26 -8.35 13.29 -8.77
N GLN A 27 -7.25 13.83 -9.31
CA GLN A 27 -6.10 13.01 -9.72
C GLN A 27 -5.47 12.31 -8.50
N LEU A 28 -5.24 13.06 -7.41
CA LEU A 28 -4.73 12.49 -6.17
C LEU A 28 -5.63 11.37 -5.65
N GLU A 29 -6.94 11.57 -5.63
CA GLU A 29 -7.90 10.57 -5.16
C GLU A 29 -7.90 9.32 -6.02
N LEU A 30 -7.89 9.47 -7.34
CA LEU A 30 -7.83 8.34 -8.27
C LEU A 30 -6.55 7.52 -8.06
N GLU A 31 -5.39 8.17 -8.11
CA GLU A 31 -4.10 7.47 -7.97
C GLU A 31 -3.92 6.87 -6.57
N LEU A 32 -4.45 7.51 -5.52
CA LEU A 32 -4.44 6.96 -4.16
C LEU A 32 -5.28 5.68 -4.07
N ASN A 33 -6.47 5.68 -4.67
CA ASN A 33 -7.33 4.50 -4.71
C ASN A 33 -6.63 3.34 -5.45
N ASP A 34 -5.98 3.64 -6.58
CA ASP A 34 -5.21 2.66 -7.34
C ASP A 34 -4.03 2.10 -6.52
N TYR A 35 -3.29 2.97 -5.83
CA TYR A 35 -2.19 2.55 -4.96
C TYR A 35 -2.67 1.64 -3.83
N VAL A 36 -3.76 2.01 -3.15
CA VAL A 36 -4.35 1.21 -2.06
C VAL A 36 -4.85 -0.13 -2.58
N HIS A 37 -5.48 -0.15 -3.75
CA HIS A 37 -5.95 -1.38 -4.37
C HIS A 37 -4.77 -2.30 -4.72
N TRP A 38 -3.74 -1.77 -5.38
CA TRP A 38 -2.53 -2.50 -5.73
C TRP A 38 -1.84 -3.06 -4.49
N PHE A 39 -1.63 -2.23 -3.46
CA PHE A 39 -0.94 -2.66 -2.24
C PHE A 39 -1.66 -3.83 -1.56
N ASN A 40 -2.99 -3.81 -1.48
CA ASN A 40 -3.73 -4.83 -0.74
C ASN A 40 -4.02 -6.09 -1.57
N ASN A 41 -4.22 -5.98 -2.88
CA ASN A 41 -4.76 -7.07 -3.70
C ASN A 41 -3.83 -7.55 -4.81
N ILE A 42 -2.71 -6.87 -5.05
CA ILE A 42 -1.79 -7.21 -6.16
C ILE A 42 -0.35 -7.37 -5.65
N ARG A 43 0.09 -6.55 -4.69
CA ARG A 43 1.45 -6.58 -4.17
C ARG A 43 1.73 -7.86 -3.39
N ILE A 44 2.74 -8.61 -3.85
CA ILE A 44 3.21 -9.82 -3.19
C ILE A 44 4.28 -9.49 -2.13
N HIS A 45 4.16 -10.08 -0.94
CA HIS A 45 5.11 -9.89 0.15
C HIS A 45 5.79 -11.20 0.54
N GLY A 46 7.13 -11.24 0.49
CA GLY A 46 7.90 -12.43 0.88
C GLY A 46 7.68 -12.84 2.35
N THR A 47 7.50 -11.86 3.24
CA THR A 47 7.17 -12.10 4.67
C THR A 47 5.77 -12.65 4.89
N LEU A 48 4.88 -12.54 3.91
CA LEU A 48 3.54 -13.12 3.92
C LEU A 48 3.48 -14.46 3.17
N GLY A 49 4.62 -15.07 2.87
CA GLY A 49 4.67 -16.33 2.12
C GLY A 49 4.39 -16.16 0.62
N TYR A 50 4.76 -15.02 0.05
CA TYR A 50 4.46 -14.65 -1.34
C TYR A 50 2.95 -14.53 -1.62
N LEU A 51 2.21 -14.00 -0.65
CA LEU A 51 0.81 -13.66 -0.78
C LEU A 51 0.62 -12.14 -0.74
N THR A 52 -0.52 -11.70 -1.26
CA THR A 52 -1.00 -10.33 -1.05
C THR A 52 -1.51 -10.14 0.39
N PRO A 53 -1.58 -8.91 0.90
CA PRO A 53 -2.15 -8.66 2.22
C PRO A 53 -3.58 -9.18 2.38
N THR A 54 -4.42 -9.04 1.35
CA THR A 54 -5.78 -9.59 1.35
C THR A 54 -5.77 -11.11 1.41
N GLU A 55 -5.01 -11.80 0.56
CA GLU A 55 -4.92 -13.27 0.57
C GLU A 55 -4.40 -13.79 1.91
N PHE A 56 -3.36 -13.17 2.45
CA PHE A 56 -2.80 -13.56 3.74
C PHE A 56 -3.87 -13.49 4.85
N LYS A 57 -4.71 -12.45 4.84
CA LYS A 57 -5.78 -12.25 5.82
C LYS A 57 -6.94 -13.23 5.65
N LEU A 58 -7.13 -13.77 4.45
CA LEU A 58 -8.17 -14.77 4.15
C LEU A 58 -7.74 -16.21 4.47
N GLN A 59 -6.46 -16.44 4.81
CA GLN A 59 -6.03 -17.77 5.23
C GLN A 59 -6.69 -18.19 6.55
N PRO A 60 -7.17 -19.44 6.65
CA PRO A 60 -7.63 -19.98 7.92
C PRO A 60 -6.47 -20.11 8.92
N LEU A 61 -6.76 -19.85 10.20
CA LEU A 61 -5.84 -20.00 11.33
C LEU A 61 -5.41 -21.46 11.54
#